data_AF-A0A957ZZI3-F1
#
_entry.id   AF-A0A957ZZI3-F1
#
_cell.length_a   1.000
_cell.length_b   1.000
_cell.length_c   1.000
_cell.angle_alpha   90.00
_cell.angle_beta   90.00
_cell.angle_gamma   90.00
#
_symmetry.space_group_name_H-M   'P 1'
#
loop_
_entity.id
_entity.type
_entity.pdbx_description
1 polymer ?
#
loop_
_entity_poly.entity_id
_entity_poly.type
_entity_poly.pdbx_seq_one_letter_code
_entity_poly.pdbx_strand_id
1 'polypeptide(L)'
;VRRGAVDWADPATLQAAQAAVGTGSNARASSKKAKSGRADLFQGLGVVVLVLLAIGWFFWPSGSDDDRAQDDVALAADQAGEDADGNLFVPTPTPVPTLESELLADIVEAGTKTKQLVVPRTLDIKGVSFVVQPVKVGVGDWPPPEVERAVSWVHGTVINYVMGLEGTPANKELLASLQPGNQLLLRMSTGVVYRFVYADTVRVAPQASEIFWQTRPGLTLVLLGDEAETRVVIRALYVPDSDLNVADKSPITRATPGQRVVLDDKVRLTYLGSQLVPAPETLRGYAYLGVNAVVEYVGGDLPLLTASFMHHIEVDGLLYPMVSADGAVPHPALPESLPPRQPFTTTIVYAVPDHVLRQEMRWQFAADPSEGEKMQVIIPPFEGELSPQLAVKNIELDNGVLVLVLEITAALHNLALHPTDITVQGGGLSPIGNYFPWRIPAGETDEFILLLSPDGNGQVVVTLLEQGIEVTMGQ
;
A
#
# COMPACT_ATOMS: atom_id res chain seq x y z
N VAL A 1 -52.12 -17.07 13.37
CA VAL A 1 -52.20 -16.09 12.26
C VAL A 1 -50.77 -15.73 11.88
N ARG A 2 -50.26 -16.37 10.83
CA ARG A 2 -48.94 -16.08 10.24
C ARG A 2 -49.07 -14.82 9.38
N ARG A 3 -48.14 -13.87 9.48
CA ARG A 3 -47.83 -12.90 8.41
C ARG A 3 -46.37 -13.08 8.06
N GLY A 4 -46.14 -13.36 6.78
CA GLY A 4 -44.90 -13.82 6.20
C GLY A 4 -43.84 -12.73 6.08
N ALA A 5 -42.61 -13.18 6.12
CA ALA A 5 -41.42 -12.43 5.75
C ALA A 5 -41.45 -12.09 4.26
N VAL A 6 -40.94 -10.90 3.93
CA VAL A 6 -40.63 -10.47 2.57
C VAL A 6 -39.36 -11.21 2.16
N ASP A 7 -39.44 -11.96 1.07
CA ASP A 7 -38.32 -12.68 0.47
C ASP A 7 -37.56 -11.72 -0.45
N TRP A 8 -36.30 -11.46 -0.12
CA TRP A 8 -35.43 -10.52 -0.83
C TRP A 8 -34.67 -11.17 -1.99
N ALA A 9 -34.98 -12.43 -2.33
CA ALA A 9 -34.36 -13.15 -3.43
C ALA A 9 -35.10 -13.01 -4.79
N ASP A 10 -36.21 -12.28 -4.87
CA ASP A 10 -36.95 -12.09 -6.13
C ASP A 10 -36.43 -10.89 -6.95
N PRO A 11 -35.83 -11.10 -8.14
CA PRO A 11 -35.34 -10.03 -9.00
C PRO A 11 -36.45 -9.08 -9.53
N ALA A 12 -37.73 -9.46 -9.46
CA ALA A 12 -38.85 -8.57 -9.82
C ALA A 12 -39.08 -7.44 -8.79
N THR A 13 -38.68 -7.65 -7.53
CA THR A 13 -38.84 -6.66 -6.45
C THR A 13 -37.84 -5.51 -6.57
N LEU A 14 -36.69 -5.74 -7.21
CA LEU A 14 -35.67 -4.74 -7.48
C LEU A 14 -36.00 -3.84 -8.69
N GLN A 15 -36.78 -4.34 -9.66
CA GLN A 15 -37.21 -3.56 -10.82
C GLN A 15 -38.32 -2.54 -10.50
N ALA A 16 -39.10 -2.76 -9.44
CA ALA A 16 -40.14 -1.82 -9.00
C ALA A 16 -39.58 -0.59 -8.23
N ALA A 17 -38.38 -0.70 -7.64
CA ALA A 17 -37.75 0.40 -6.92
C ALA A 17 -37.04 1.42 -7.83
N GLN A 18 -36.67 1.02 -9.06
CA GLN A 18 -35.96 1.88 -10.02
C GLN A 18 -36.90 2.71 -10.91
N ALA A 19 -38.22 2.48 -10.87
CA ALA A 19 -39.19 3.23 -11.67
C ALA A 19 -39.74 4.51 -11.00
N ALA A 20 -39.31 4.85 -9.77
CA ALA A 20 -39.89 5.94 -8.98
C ALA A 20 -39.05 7.24 -8.87
N VAL A 21 -37.90 7.34 -9.54
CA VAL A 21 -36.97 8.50 -9.36
C VAL A 21 -36.82 9.38 -10.63
N GLY A 22 -37.54 9.08 -11.71
CA GLY A 22 -37.52 9.92 -12.91
C GLY A 22 -38.76 10.81 -13.03
N THR A 23 -38.69 12.07 -12.58
CA THR A 23 -39.38 13.24 -13.20
C THR A 23 -39.19 14.50 -12.36
N GLY A 24 -38.58 15.53 -12.94
CA GLY A 24 -38.44 16.83 -12.28
C GLY A 24 -37.62 17.85 -13.06
N SER A 25 -37.99 18.10 -14.32
CA SER A 25 -37.53 19.28 -15.05
C SER A 25 -38.24 20.54 -14.53
N ASN A 26 -37.51 21.63 -14.34
CA ASN A 26 -37.98 22.94 -14.79
C ASN A 26 -36.86 23.99 -14.85
N ALA A 27 -36.76 24.57 -16.04
CA ALA A 27 -35.93 25.71 -16.37
C ALA A 27 -36.53 27.02 -15.83
N ARG A 28 -35.68 27.99 -15.47
CA ARG A 28 -36.00 29.41 -15.68
C ARG A 28 -34.77 30.31 -15.85
N ALA A 29 -34.65 30.75 -17.10
CA ALA A 29 -34.11 31.99 -17.65
C ALA A 29 -33.63 33.13 -16.71
N SER A 30 -32.38 33.52 -16.99
CA SER A 30 -31.86 34.88 -17.31
C SER A 30 -32.25 36.12 -16.49
N SER A 31 -31.23 36.86 -16.03
CA SER A 31 -31.13 38.31 -16.33
C SER A 31 -29.72 38.89 -16.21
N LYS A 32 -29.26 39.43 -17.35
CA LYS A 32 -28.27 40.48 -17.67
C LYS A 32 -27.65 41.36 -16.54
N LYS A 33 -26.36 41.67 -16.79
CA LYS A 33 -25.73 43.00 -17.01
C LYS A 33 -24.67 43.50 -15.99
N ALA A 34 -23.41 43.38 -16.43
CA ALA A 34 -22.34 44.39 -16.53
C ALA A 34 -22.07 45.37 -15.37
N LYS A 35 -20.81 45.40 -14.90
CA LYS A 35 -19.96 46.60 -15.03
C LYS A 35 -18.47 46.33 -14.77
N SER A 36 -17.69 47.03 -15.58
CA SER A 36 -16.23 47.21 -15.57
C SER A 36 -15.69 47.86 -14.29
N GLY A 37 -14.46 47.49 -13.91
CA GLY A 37 -13.62 48.27 -12.99
C GLY A 37 -12.17 47.81 -13.09
N ARG A 38 -11.31 48.67 -13.63
CA ARG A 38 -9.84 48.58 -13.69
C ARG A 38 -9.25 49.29 -12.44
N ALA A 39 -8.02 48.90 -12.07
CA ALA A 39 -7.11 49.48 -11.05
C ALA A 39 -7.32 48.89 -9.64
N ASP A 40 -6.34 48.38 -8.89
CA ASP A 40 -4.92 48.73 -8.62
C ASP A 40 -4.13 47.41 -8.38
N LEU A 41 -2.92 47.08 -8.87
CA LEU A 41 -1.57 47.67 -8.88
C LEU A 41 -1.08 48.27 -7.54
N PHE A 42 -0.09 47.59 -6.93
CA PHE A 42 0.70 47.94 -5.74
C PHE A 42 0.11 47.61 -4.35
N GLN A 43 0.46 46.43 -3.83
CA GLN A 43 0.91 46.26 -2.43
C GLN A 43 1.61 44.91 -2.24
N GLY A 44 2.83 44.83 -2.76
CA GLY A 44 3.77 43.75 -2.49
C GLY A 44 5.15 44.37 -2.29
N LEU A 45 5.46 44.77 -1.05
CA LEU A 45 6.82 44.99 -0.54
C LEU A 45 6.70 45.35 0.96
N GLY A 46 6.70 44.36 1.85
CA GLY A 46 6.59 44.65 3.28
C GLY A 46 6.74 43.47 4.25
N VAL A 47 6.67 42.21 3.79
CA VAL A 47 6.70 41.04 4.70
C VAL A 47 7.90 40.10 4.45
N VAL A 48 8.68 40.30 3.39
CA VAL A 48 9.80 39.39 3.03
C VAL A 48 11.14 39.77 3.68
N VAL A 49 11.29 40.97 4.25
CA VAL A 49 12.58 41.44 4.81
C VAL A 49 12.77 41.08 6.30
N LEU A 50 11.72 40.66 7.02
CA LEU A 50 11.83 40.34 8.46
C LEU A 50 12.11 38.85 8.75
N VAL A 51 11.94 37.94 7.79
CA VAL A 51 12.26 36.51 7.97
C VAL A 51 13.70 36.18 7.52
N LEU A 52 14.30 37.00 6.65
CA LEU A 52 15.68 36.80 6.18
C LEU A 52 16.77 37.42 7.06
N LEU A 53 16.40 38.20 8.09
CA LEU A 53 17.37 38.76 9.06
C LEU A 53 17.62 37.87 10.30
N ALA A 54 16.91 36.73 10.44
CA ALA A 54 17.11 35.81 11.58
C ALA A 54 18.08 34.64 11.28
N ILE A 55 18.46 34.40 10.02
CA ILE A 55 19.31 33.25 9.64
C ILE A 55 20.80 33.66 9.51
N GLY A 56 21.09 34.96 9.41
CA GLY A 56 22.46 35.46 9.17
C GLY A 56 23.33 35.68 10.42
N TRP A 57 22.85 35.42 11.63
CA TRP A 57 23.60 35.72 12.87
C TRP A 57 24.18 34.49 13.58
N PHE A 58 23.81 33.27 13.17
CA PHE A 58 24.13 32.05 13.93
C PHE A 58 25.37 31.28 13.47
N PHE A 59 26.06 31.72 12.42
CA PHE A 59 27.31 31.11 11.96
C PHE A 59 28.50 32.06 12.18
N TRP A 60 28.91 32.21 13.44
CA TRP A 60 30.27 32.62 13.77
C TRP A 60 30.80 31.77 14.94
N PRO A 61 31.99 31.16 14.82
CA PRO A 61 32.54 30.31 15.88
C PRO A 61 33.29 31.16 16.90
N SER A 62 32.91 31.04 18.17
CA SER A 62 33.77 31.40 19.30
C SER A 62 33.64 30.29 20.33
N GLY A 63 34.71 29.51 20.48
CA GLY A 63 34.75 28.38 21.40
C GLY A 63 34.96 28.78 22.85
N SER A 64 34.74 27.83 23.74
CA SER A 64 35.65 27.40 24.81
C SER A 64 34.98 26.27 25.60
N ASP A 65 35.78 25.30 26.01
CA ASP A 65 35.46 24.13 26.85
C ASP A 65 34.64 24.45 28.10
N ASP A 66 33.74 23.53 28.51
CA ASP A 66 33.77 22.93 29.85
C ASP A 66 32.73 21.78 29.99
N ASP A 67 33.28 20.61 30.35
CA ASP A 67 32.74 19.50 31.13
C ASP A 67 31.25 19.50 31.54
N ARG A 68 30.53 18.47 31.07
CA ARG A 68 29.62 17.61 31.85
C ARG A 68 29.01 16.51 30.97
N ALA A 69 29.72 15.39 30.86
CA ALA A 69 29.19 14.13 30.36
C ALA A 69 29.41 13.06 31.43
N GLN A 70 28.47 12.97 32.37
CA GLN A 70 28.25 11.83 33.25
C GLN A 70 27.04 12.13 34.12
N ASP A 71 25.87 11.58 33.79
CA ASP A 71 24.86 11.14 34.78
C ASP A 71 23.60 10.43 34.21
N ASP A 72 23.47 10.18 32.90
CA ASP A 72 22.24 9.55 32.36
C ASP A 72 22.38 8.07 31.94
N VAL A 73 22.93 7.20 32.80
CA VAL A 73 22.93 5.73 32.57
C VAL A 73 22.29 4.94 33.73
N ALA A 74 21.55 5.60 34.62
CA ALA A 74 20.99 4.94 35.81
C ALA A 74 19.47 5.08 35.97
N LEU A 75 18.69 4.90 34.90
CA LEU A 75 17.21 4.81 34.98
C LEU A 75 16.66 3.81 33.94
N ALA A 76 16.98 2.52 34.07
CA ALA A 76 16.38 1.47 33.21
C ALA A 76 16.22 0.10 33.89
N ALA A 77 16.06 0.04 35.22
CA ALA A 77 16.05 -1.24 35.94
C ALA A 77 14.86 -1.48 36.89
N ASP A 78 13.74 -0.77 36.77
CA ASP A 78 12.65 -0.88 37.77
C ASP A 78 11.23 -1.08 37.20
N GLN A 79 11.09 -1.82 36.09
CA GLN A 79 9.78 -2.17 35.53
C GLN A 79 9.78 -3.62 35.01
N ALA A 80 9.87 -4.60 35.91
CA ALA A 80 9.53 -6.00 35.61
C ALA A 80 8.25 -6.35 36.37
N GLY A 81 7.17 -6.66 35.65
CA GLY A 81 5.93 -7.16 36.21
C GLY A 81 5.89 -8.69 36.15
N GLU A 82 5.53 -9.31 37.26
CA GLU A 82 5.38 -10.76 37.42
C GLU A 82 3.93 -11.14 37.12
N ASP A 83 3.71 -12.12 36.23
CA ASP A 83 2.36 -12.61 35.95
C ASP A 83 1.85 -13.56 37.06
N ALA A 84 0.58 -13.99 36.95
CA ALA A 84 -0.07 -14.82 37.96
C ALA A 84 0.55 -16.22 38.13
N ASP A 85 1.46 -16.63 37.23
CA ASP A 85 2.17 -17.89 37.25
C ASP A 85 3.67 -17.73 37.62
N GLY A 86 4.12 -16.53 37.97
CA GLY A 86 5.48 -16.25 38.44
C GLY A 86 6.51 -16.07 37.32
N ASN A 87 6.09 -15.84 36.09
CA ASN A 87 6.99 -15.55 34.97
C ASN A 87 7.25 -14.04 34.85
N LEU A 88 8.52 -13.69 34.65
CA LEU A 88 8.96 -12.31 34.39
C LEU A 88 8.66 -11.97 32.92
N PHE A 89 7.68 -11.09 32.68
CA PHE A 89 7.43 -10.55 31.35
C PHE A 89 8.29 -9.31 31.12
N VAL A 90 9.12 -9.33 30.08
CA VAL A 90 9.85 -8.15 29.60
C VAL A 90 9.14 -7.67 28.33
N PRO A 91 8.49 -6.49 28.33
CA PRO A 91 7.87 -5.97 27.11
C PRO A 91 8.91 -5.73 26.02
N THR A 92 8.64 -6.22 24.82
CA THR A 92 9.55 -6.09 23.66
C THR A 92 9.58 -4.63 23.17
N PRO A 93 10.77 -4.02 22.99
CA PRO A 93 10.92 -2.60 22.69
C PRO A 93 10.34 -2.19 21.32
N THR A 94 9.44 -1.21 21.33
CA THR A 94 8.98 -0.42 20.17
C THR A 94 9.98 0.71 19.93
N PRO A 95 10.45 0.98 18.70
CA PRO A 95 11.38 2.07 18.45
C PRO A 95 10.69 3.43 18.63
N VAL A 96 11.45 4.40 19.13
CA VAL A 96 11.01 5.79 19.31
C VAL A 96 11.24 6.55 18.01
N PRO A 97 10.31 7.41 17.55
CA PRO A 97 10.53 8.24 16.38
C PRO A 97 11.73 9.17 16.61
N THR A 98 12.74 9.06 15.75
CA THR A 98 13.96 9.87 15.78
C THR A 98 13.77 11.23 15.11
N LEU A 99 14.05 12.28 15.90
CA LEU A 99 14.24 13.70 15.52
C LEU A 99 13.04 14.46 14.93
N GLU A 100 12.23 15.02 15.84
CA GLU A 100 11.52 16.33 15.79
C GLU A 100 10.51 16.46 16.98
N SER A 101 10.29 15.36 17.69
CA SER A 101 9.37 15.23 18.85
C SER A 101 9.73 16.10 20.06
N GLU A 102 11.03 16.28 20.33
CA GLU A 102 11.52 17.05 21.49
C GLU A 102 11.38 18.57 21.27
N LEU A 103 11.58 19.03 20.03
CA LEU A 103 11.44 20.45 19.68
C LEU A 103 9.98 20.94 19.77
N LEU A 104 9.01 20.02 19.61
CA LEU A 104 7.57 20.29 19.75
C LEU A 104 7.07 20.11 21.20
N ALA A 105 7.81 19.39 22.05
CA ALA A 105 7.47 19.20 23.46
C ALA A 105 7.78 20.46 24.30
N ASP A 106 8.89 21.15 24.02
CA ASP A 106 9.30 22.38 24.72
C ASP A 106 8.32 23.54 24.57
N ILE A 107 7.54 23.55 23.48
CA ILE A 107 6.54 24.60 23.19
C ILE A 107 5.32 24.52 24.13
N VAL A 108 5.08 23.36 24.77
CA VAL A 108 3.94 23.17 25.69
C VAL A 108 4.32 23.55 27.13
N GLU A 109 5.59 23.46 27.51
CA GLU A 109 6.06 23.79 28.86
C GLU A 109 6.31 25.30 29.04
N ALA A 110 6.72 25.99 27.98
CA ALA A 110 6.85 27.45 27.96
C ALA A 110 5.50 28.09 27.57
N GLY A 111 4.59 28.25 28.55
CA GLY A 111 3.22 28.80 28.48
C GLY A 111 2.97 30.04 27.60
N THR A 112 3.20 29.91 26.30
CA THR A 112 3.12 30.93 25.27
C THR A 112 1.94 30.54 24.39
N LYS A 113 0.98 31.44 24.23
CA LYS A 113 -0.27 31.24 23.46
C LYS A 113 0.03 30.66 22.08
N THR A 114 -0.07 29.35 21.94
CA THR A 114 0.23 28.63 20.70
C THR A 114 -0.94 28.76 19.74
N LYS A 115 -0.62 29.02 18.47
CA LYS A 115 -1.51 28.72 17.34
C LYS A 115 -2.10 27.33 17.56
N GLN A 116 -3.42 27.24 17.44
CA GLN A 116 -4.21 26.03 17.61
C GLN A 116 -3.55 24.84 16.88
N LEU A 117 -3.01 23.87 17.63
CA LEU A 117 -2.30 22.72 17.07
C LEU A 117 -3.27 21.91 16.20
N VAL A 118 -2.95 21.74 14.92
CA VAL A 118 -3.78 20.99 13.97
C VAL A 118 -3.55 19.50 14.22
N VAL A 119 -4.47 18.89 14.97
CA VAL A 119 -4.41 17.47 15.33
C VAL A 119 -5.51 16.65 14.65
N PRO A 120 -5.29 15.35 14.39
CA PRO A 120 -6.34 14.43 13.96
C PRO A 120 -7.40 14.25 15.06
N ARG A 121 -8.65 13.99 14.67
CA ARG A 121 -9.81 13.87 15.56
C ARG A 121 -10.57 12.57 15.38
N THR A 122 -10.86 12.19 14.14
CA THR A 122 -11.58 10.95 13.85
C THR A 122 -10.96 10.23 12.67
N LEU A 123 -10.88 8.90 12.76
CA LEU A 123 -10.51 8.03 11.66
C LEU A 123 -11.73 7.18 11.29
N ASP A 124 -12.18 7.24 10.05
CA ASP A 124 -13.27 6.41 9.54
C ASP A 124 -12.70 5.29 8.67
N ILE A 125 -13.07 4.03 8.96
CA ILE A 125 -12.65 2.83 8.22
C ILE A 125 -13.90 2.06 7.84
N LYS A 126 -14.20 1.95 6.53
CA LYS A 126 -15.43 1.28 6.02
C LYS A 126 -16.73 1.68 6.74
N GLY A 127 -16.84 2.96 7.12
CA GLY A 127 -18.02 3.49 7.82
C GLY A 127 -18.02 3.28 9.34
N VAL A 128 -16.97 2.66 9.90
CA VAL A 128 -16.75 2.60 11.35
C VAL A 128 -15.86 3.78 11.76
N SER A 129 -16.37 4.63 12.63
CA SER A 129 -15.66 5.81 13.13
C SER A 129 -14.91 5.52 14.43
N PHE A 130 -13.64 5.91 14.45
CA PHE A 130 -12.76 5.85 15.61
C PHE A 130 -12.38 7.25 16.07
N VAL A 131 -12.40 7.49 17.38
CA VAL A 131 -11.85 8.71 17.97
C VAL A 131 -10.33 8.62 17.98
N VAL A 132 -9.64 9.68 17.54
CA VAL A 132 -8.19 9.71 17.55
C VAL A 132 -7.70 10.32 18.87
N GLN A 133 -6.87 9.57 19.59
CA GLN A 133 -6.25 9.97 20.85
C GLN A 133 -4.74 10.15 20.64
N PRO A 134 -4.16 11.33 20.91
CA PRO A 134 -2.72 11.50 20.83
C PRO A 134 -2.04 10.72 21.97
N VAL A 135 -1.01 9.94 21.64
CA VAL A 135 -0.18 9.23 22.60
C VAL A 135 1.30 9.53 22.35
N LYS A 136 2.09 9.58 23.42
CA LYS A 136 3.55 9.54 23.33
C LYS A 136 3.95 8.08 23.39
N VAL A 137 4.62 7.59 22.35
CA VAL A 137 5.13 6.21 22.30
C VAL A 137 6.55 6.20 22.85
N GLY A 138 6.80 5.36 23.85
CA GLY A 138 8.12 5.13 24.45
C GLY A 138 8.76 3.83 23.96
N VAL A 139 9.99 3.56 24.39
CA VAL A 139 10.65 2.28 24.10
C VAL A 139 9.85 1.14 24.73
N GLY A 140 9.20 0.34 23.90
CA GLY A 140 8.44 -0.84 24.37
C GLY A 140 7.02 -0.57 24.82
N ASP A 141 6.58 0.68 24.80
CA ASP A 141 5.25 1.07 25.26
C ASP A 141 4.51 1.85 24.19
N TRP A 142 3.61 1.14 23.51
CA TRP A 142 2.57 1.74 22.69
C TRP A 142 1.22 1.37 23.33
N PRO A 143 0.69 2.22 24.20
CA PRO A 143 -0.52 1.89 24.93
C PRO A 143 -1.71 1.78 23.96
N PRO A 144 -2.58 0.78 24.14
CA PRO A 144 -3.84 0.75 23.42
C PRO A 144 -4.69 1.99 23.80
N PRO A 145 -5.59 2.42 22.92
CA PRO A 145 -6.49 3.52 23.23
C PRO A 145 -7.36 3.22 24.47
N GLU A 146 -7.59 4.22 25.32
CA GLU A 146 -8.28 4.05 26.62
C GLU A 146 -9.81 3.87 26.48
N VAL A 147 -10.35 4.13 25.29
CA VAL A 147 -11.79 4.18 25.03
C VAL A 147 -12.13 3.24 23.89
N GLU A 148 -13.27 2.54 24.00
CA GLU A 148 -13.81 1.75 22.90
C GLU A 148 -14.00 2.62 21.65
N ARG A 149 -13.69 2.06 20.47
CA ARG A 149 -13.68 2.79 19.19
C ARG A 149 -12.80 4.04 19.22
N ALA A 150 -11.60 3.90 19.77
CA ALA A 150 -10.55 4.88 19.57
C ALA A 150 -9.33 4.25 18.88
N VAL A 151 -8.46 5.12 18.38
CA VAL A 151 -7.14 4.80 17.86
C VAL A 151 -6.13 5.72 18.54
N SER A 152 -4.99 5.16 18.92
CA SER A 152 -3.88 5.89 19.52
C SER A 152 -2.97 6.44 18.41
N TRP A 153 -3.01 7.74 18.15
CA TRP A 153 -2.12 8.39 17.19
C TRP A 153 -0.79 8.76 17.84
N VAL A 154 0.31 8.36 17.21
CA VAL A 154 1.67 8.68 17.65
C VAL A 154 1.90 10.18 17.47
N HIS A 155 1.97 10.89 18.58
CA HIS A 155 2.05 12.34 18.56
C HIS A 155 3.30 12.81 17.80
N GLY A 156 3.08 13.72 16.85
CA GLY A 156 4.15 14.30 16.02
C GLY A 156 4.25 13.72 14.61
N THR A 157 3.57 12.60 14.30
CA THR A 157 3.59 12.05 12.94
C THR A 157 2.58 12.78 12.05
N VAL A 158 3.07 13.65 11.17
CA VAL A 158 2.23 14.59 10.38
C VAL A 158 2.27 14.34 8.86
N ILE A 159 3.29 13.62 8.37
CA ILE A 159 3.42 13.25 6.95
C ILE A 159 2.79 11.86 6.77
N ASN A 160 3.25 10.88 7.55
CA ASN A 160 2.62 9.58 7.67
C ASN A 160 1.93 9.50 9.03
N TYR A 161 0.60 9.48 9.06
CA TYR A 161 -0.14 9.38 10.32
C TYR A 161 -0.03 7.97 10.88
N VAL A 162 0.70 7.80 11.98
CA VAL A 162 0.90 6.50 12.60
C VAL A 162 -0.09 6.30 13.72
N MET A 163 -0.92 5.29 13.61
CA MET A 163 -2.04 5.03 14.52
C MET A 163 -2.04 3.58 14.99
N GLY A 164 -2.43 3.39 16.24
CA GLY A 164 -2.56 2.09 16.88
C GLY A 164 -4.03 1.81 17.13
N LEU A 165 -4.48 0.62 16.73
CA LEU A 165 -5.83 0.13 16.95
C LEU A 165 -5.76 -1.10 17.84
N GLU A 166 -6.62 -1.16 18.86
CA GLU A 166 -6.67 -2.31 19.77
C GLU A 166 -7.06 -3.60 19.03
N GLY A 167 -6.39 -4.71 19.36
CA GLY A 167 -6.53 -6.06 18.80
C GLY A 167 -7.83 -6.80 19.10
N THR A 168 -8.95 -6.09 19.26
CA THR A 168 -10.26 -6.73 19.51
C THR A 168 -10.71 -7.60 18.32
N PRO A 169 -11.52 -8.65 18.54
CA PRO A 169 -12.02 -9.49 17.43
C PRO A 169 -12.73 -8.69 16.33
N ALA A 170 -13.52 -7.68 16.71
CA ALA A 170 -14.23 -6.82 15.77
C ALA A 170 -13.27 -5.98 14.91
N ASN A 171 -12.20 -5.45 15.51
CA ASN A 171 -11.18 -4.70 14.77
C ASN A 171 -10.39 -5.62 13.85
N LYS A 172 -10.02 -6.82 14.31
CA LYS A 172 -9.36 -7.84 13.47
C LYS A 172 -10.18 -8.18 12.22
N GLU A 173 -11.50 -8.39 12.39
CA GLU A 173 -12.41 -8.66 11.27
C GLU A 173 -12.55 -7.45 10.34
N LEU A 174 -12.70 -6.25 10.88
CA LEU A 174 -12.77 -5.01 10.10
C LEU A 174 -11.52 -4.85 9.21
N LEU A 175 -10.34 -5.02 9.80
CA LEU A 175 -9.06 -4.90 9.10
C LEU A 175 -8.86 -6.00 8.06
N ALA A 176 -9.22 -7.25 8.38
CA ALA A 176 -9.16 -8.37 7.43
C ALA A 176 -10.12 -8.20 6.23
N SER A 177 -11.17 -7.40 6.39
CA SER A 177 -12.14 -7.12 5.32
C SER A 177 -11.73 -5.99 4.36
N LEU A 178 -10.57 -5.36 4.59
CA LEU A 178 -10.05 -4.29 3.73
C LEU A 178 -9.50 -4.87 2.43
N GLN A 179 -9.84 -4.20 1.34
CA GLN A 179 -9.36 -4.51 -0.01
C GLN A 179 -8.72 -3.25 -0.64
N PRO A 180 -7.80 -3.39 -1.59
CA PRO A 180 -7.29 -2.25 -2.37
C PRO A 180 -8.41 -1.34 -2.88
N GLY A 181 -8.22 -0.04 -2.73
CA GLY A 181 -9.23 0.98 -3.06
C GLY A 181 -10.24 1.28 -1.96
N ASN A 182 -10.30 0.51 -0.86
CA ASN A 182 -11.09 0.88 0.31
C ASN A 182 -10.54 2.18 0.93
N GLN A 183 -11.44 3.10 1.26
CA GLN A 183 -11.07 4.41 1.76
C GLN A 183 -11.00 4.46 3.29
N LEU A 184 -10.02 5.20 3.80
CA LEU A 184 -9.88 5.59 5.19
C LEU A 184 -9.91 7.12 5.26
N LEU A 185 -10.75 7.69 6.11
CA LEU A 185 -10.92 9.15 6.21
C LEU A 185 -10.41 9.65 7.54
N LEU A 186 -9.42 10.53 7.52
CA LEU A 186 -8.89 11.17 8.71
C LEU A 186 -9.39 12.60 8.79
N ARG A 187 -10.24 12.89 9.76
CA ARG A 187 -10.72 14.24 10.02
C ARG A 187 -9.81 14.95 10.99
N MET A 188 -9.37 16.14 10.62
CA MET A 188 -8.55 17.02 11.43
C MET A 188 -9.41 17.95 12.29
N SER A 189 -8.83 18.49 13.36
CA SER A 189 -9.43 19.49 14.25
C SER A 189 -9.83 20.79 13.56
N THR A 190 -9.23 21.09 12.41
CA THR A 190 -9.58 22.23 11.54
C THR A 190 -10.82 21.98 10.68
N GLY A 191 -11.35 20.75 10.66
CA GLY A 191 -12.44 20.33 9.80
C GLY A 191 -11.99 19.76 8.45
N VAL A 192 -10.70 19.89 8.09
CA VAL A 192 -10.10 19.25 6.91
C VAL A 192 -10.24 17.72 7.03
N VAL A 193 -10.50 17.04 5.91
CA VAL A 193 -10.57 15.58 5.85
C VAL A 193 -9.50 15.10 4.90
N TYR A 194 -8.51 14.38 5.41
CA TYR A 194 -7.57 13.66 4.56
C TYR A 194 -8.15 12.32 4.19
N ARG A 195 -8.02 11.97 2.92
CA ARG A 195 -8.45 10.69 2.40
C ARG A 195 -7.26 9.80 2.15
N PHE A 196 -7.38 8.57 2.58
CA PHE A 196 -6.40 7.54 2.31
C PHE A 196 -7.07 6.37 1.62
N VAL A 197 -6.30 5.66 0.80
CA VAL A 197 -6.71 4.37 0.23
C VAL A 197 -5.84 3.27 0.79
N TYR A 198 -6.48 2.17 1.18
CA TYR A 198 -5.78 0.95 1.61
C TYR A 198 -4.83 0.48 0.50
N ALA A 199 -3.56 0.30 0.86
CA ALA A 199 -2.53 -0.22 -0.03
C ALA A 199 -2.33 -1.72 0.23
N ASP A 200 -1.85 -2.06 1.42
CA ASP A 200 -1.56 -3.44 1.80
C ASP A 200 -1.55 -3.66 3.31
N THR A 201 -1.44 -4.95 3.68
CA THR A 201 -1.25 -5.41 5.05
C THR A 201 0.04 -6.22 5.11
N VAL A 202 0.94 -5.83 6.01
CA VAL A 202 2.22 -6.50 6.23
C VAL A 202 2.33 -6.96 7.68
N ARG A 203 3.11 -8.02 7.91
CA ARG A 203 3.51 -8.46 9.24
C ARG A 203 4.95 -8.03 9.46
N VAL A 204 5.18 -7.21 10.49
CA VAL A 204 6.51 -6.69 10.83
C VAL A 204 6.92 -7.13 12.22
N ALA A 205 8.21 -7.11 12.51
CA ALA A 205 8.68 -7.33 13.87
C ALA A 205 8.24 -6.17 14.79
N PRO A 206 8.00 -6.38 16.09
CA PRO A 206 7.62 -5.31 17.03
C PRO A 206 8.59 -4.11 17.03
N GLN A 207 9.87 -4.38 16.78
CA GLN A 207 10.98 -3.42 16.72
C GLN A 207 11.15 -2.72 15.35
N ALA A 208 10.27 -2.99 14.38
CA ALA A 208 10.31 -2.40 13.05
C ALA A 208 10.14 -0.88 13.10
N SER A 209 11.21 -0.13 12.83
CA SER A 209 11.21 1.34 12.87
C SER A 209 10.58 1.96 11.63
N GLU A 210 10.50 1.21 10.54
CA GLU A 210 9.98 1.66 9.25
C GLU A 210 8.51 2.06 9.29
N ILE A 211 7.75 1.59 10.27
CA ILE A 211 6.34 1.96 10.48
C ILE A 211 6.19 3.43 10.88
N PHE A 212 7.25 4.04 11.42
CA PHE A 212 7.29 5.44 11.88
C PHE A 212 7.84 6.41 10.85
N TRP A 213 8.36 5.93 9.71
CA TRP A 213 8.98 6.78 8.71
C TRP A 213 8.01 7.85 8.20
N GLN A 214 8.45 9.10 8.28
CA GLN A 214 7.73 10.28 7.81
C GLN A 214 8.12 10.69 6.38
N THR A 215 8.72 9.78 5.62
CA THR A 215 9.26 10.06 4.29
C THR A 215 8.20 10.04 3.17
N ARG A 216 6.96 9.61 3.46
CA ARG A 216 5.87 9.48 2.47
C ARG A 216 4.51 9.87 3.06
N PRO A 217 3.69 10.67 2.36
CA PRO A 217 2.33 10.99 2.79
C PRO A 217 1.46 9.73 2.90
N GLY A 218 0.93 9.45 4.09
CA GLY A 218 0.22 8.20 4.33
C GLY A 218 -0.46 8.09 5.69
N LEU A 219 -1.03 6.92 5.92
CA LEU A 219 -1.61 6.49 7.18
C LEU A 219 -1.14 5.06 7.44
N THR A 220 -0.38 4.86 8.51
CA THR A 220 -0.01 3.55 9.02
C THR A 220 -0.94 3.19 10.18
N LEU A 221 -1.62 2.06 10.10
CA LEU A 221 -2.47 1.54 11.17
C LEU A 221 -1.89 0.22 11.70
N VAL A 222 -1.55 0.19 12.99
CA VAL A 222 -0.92 -0.95 13.66
C VAL A 222 -1.92 -1.60 14.58
N LEU A 223 -2.07 -2.92 14.50
CA LEU A 223 -2.88 -3.68 15.44
C LEU A 223 -2.08 -3.91 16.74
N LEU A 224 -2.57 -3.37 17.85
CA LEU A 224 -1.94 -3.42 19.17
C LEU A 224 -2.50 -4.58 20.00
N GLY A 225 -1.69 -5.12 20.92
CA GLY A 225 -2.14 -6.16 21.86
C GLY A 225 -2.34 -7.55 21.26
N ASP A 226 -1.84 -7.80 20.04
CA ASP A 226 -1.72 -9.16 19.53
C ASP A 226 -0.42 -9.77 20.10
N GLU A 227 -0.50 -10.85 20.88
CA GLU A 227 0.65 -11.53 21.53
C GLU A 227 1.55 -12.27 20.53
N ALA A 228 1.44 -11.96 19.24
CA ALA A 228 2.22 -12.57 18.20
C ALA A 228 3.64 -11.98 18.15
N GLU A 229 4.61 -12.82 17.73
CA GLU A 229 5.99 -12.39 17.42
C GLU A 229 6.07 -11.32 16.30
N THR A 230 4.94 -11.02 15.65
CA THR A 230 4.82 -10.04 14.57
C THR A 230 3.59 -9.14 14.79
N ARG A 231 3.70 -7.88 14.40
CA ARG A 231 2.61 -6.90 14.39
C ARG A 231 1.97 -6.85 13.02
N VAL A 232 0.64 -6.85 12.99
CA VAL A 232 -0.11 -6.58 11.76
C VAL A 232 -0.14 -5.07 11.53
N VAL A 233 0.31 -4.65 10.35
CA VAL A 233 0.41 -3.25 9.96
C VAL A 233 -0.28 -3.05 8.63
N ILE A 234 -1.23 -2.14 8.60
CA ILE A 234 -1.87 -1.67 7.39
C ILE A 234 -1.19 -0.39 6.95
N ARG A 235 -0.91 -0.29 5.66
CA ARG A 235 -0.44 0.94 5.04
C ARG A 235 -1.52 1.47 4.12
N ALA A 236 -1.81 2.75 4.27
CA ALA A 236 -2.74 3.48 3.44
C ALA A 236 -2.10 4.78 2.94
N LEU A 237 -2.53 5.25 1.78
CA LEU A 237 -1.85 6.33 1.06
C LEU A 237 -2.76 7.50 0.85
N TYR A 238 -2.18 8.69 1.01
CA TYR A 238 -2.90 9.92 0.85
C TYR A 238 -3.39 10.09 -0.59
N VAL A 239 -4.67 10.40 -0.75
CA VAL A 239 -5.30 10.77 -2.01
C VAL A 239 -5.70 12.24 -1.91
N PRO A 240 -5.08 13.13 -2.68
CA PRO A 240 -5.47 14.53 -2.72
C PRO A 240 -6.93 14.71 -3.17
N ASP A 241 -7.62 15.71 -2.62
CA ASP A 241 -8.98 16.05 -3.04
C ASP A 241 -9.09 16.44 -4.53
N SER A 242 -7.97 16.88 -5.14
CA SER A 242 -7.85 17.17 -6.58
C SER A 242 -8.00 15.93 -7.47
N ASP A 243 -7.75 14.72 -6.94
CA ASP A 243 -7.93 13.46 -7.67
C ASP A 243 -9.37 12.91 -7.55
N LEU A 244 -10.21 13.53 -6.71
CA LEU A 244 -11.57 13.06 -6.39
C LEU A 244 -12.65 14.04 -6.87
N ASN A 245 -12.33 15.33 -6.90
CA ASN A 245 -13.12 16.31 -7.62
C ASN A 245 -12.71 16.27 -9.09
N VAL A 246 -13.55 15.64 -9.92
CA VAL A 246 -13.57 15.82 -11.38
C VAL A 246 -13.94 17.28 -11.68
N ALA A 247 -12.94 18.14 -11.52
CA ALA A 247 -12.70 19.36 -12.23
C ALA A 247 -11.18 19.44 -12.37
N ASP A 248 -10.65 18.66 -13.32
CA ASP A 248 -9.30 18.73 -13.86
C ASP A 248 -8.80 20.18 -13.89
N LYS A 249 -7.99 20.57 -12.91
CA LYS A 249 -7.29 21.86 -12.94
C LYS A 249 -5.80 21.70 -13.19
N SER A 250 -5.24 20.53 -12.90
CA SER A 250 -3.86 20.22 -13.22
C SER A 250 -3.76 19.72 -14.66
N PRO A 251 -2.92 20.33 -15.51
CA PRO A 251 -2.73 19.86 -16.88
C PRO A 251 -2.08 18.47 -16.87
N ILE A 252 -2.69 17.53 -17.60
CA ILE A 252 -2.14 16.19 -17.81
C ILE A 252 -1.43 16.15 -19.16
N THR A 253 -0.13 15.92 -19.14
CA THR A 253 0.69 15.67 -20.32
C THR A 253 0.77 14.18 -20.59
N ARG A 254 0.15 13.72 -21.68
CA ARG A 254 0.29 12.34 -22.15
C ARG A 254 1.64 12.15 -22.84
N ALA A 255 2.36 11.11 -22.47
CA ALA A 255 3.69 10.81 -22.99
C ALA A 255 3.81 9.37 -23.48
N THR A 256 4.68 9.18 -24.47
CA THR A 256 5.08 7.85 -24.96
C THR A 256 6.41 7.41 -24.35
N PRO A 257 6.75 6.11 -24.40
CA PRO A 257 8.07 5.63 -24.01
C PRO A 257 9.20 6.41 -24.70
N GLY A 258 10.22 6.77 -23.93
CA GLY A 258 11.38 7.57 -24.36
C GLY A 258 11.12 9.08 -24.48
N GLN A 259 9.87 9.55 -24.38
CA GLN A 259 9.56 10.97 -24.44
C GLN A 259 9.95 11.66 -23.12
N ARG A 260 10.66 12.79 -23.24
CA ARG A 260 11.00 13.67 -22.11
C ARG A 260 9.85 14.66 -21.87
N VAL A 261 9.35 14.69 -20.64
CA VAL A 261 8.36 15.66 -20.18
C VAL A 261 8.98 16.49 -19.06
N VAL A 262 8.79 17.80 -19.08
CA VAL A 262 9.15 18.68 -17.96
C VAL A 262 7.86 19.00 -17.21
N LEU A 263 7.88 18.78 -15.89
CA LEU A 263 6.77 19.03 -14.98
C LEU A 263 7.14 20.19 -14.06
N ASP A 264 6.24 21.17 -13.95
CA ASP A 264 6.33 22.34 -13.06
C ASP A 264 7.62 23.17 -13.26
N ASP A 265 8.19 23.13 -14.47
CA ASP A 265 9.53 23.68 -14.80
C ASP A 265 10.67 23.17 -13.90
N LYS A 266 10.45 22.08 -13.14
CA LYS A 266 11.35 21.59 -12.09
C LYS A 266 11.85 20.19 -12.31
N VAL A 267 10.99 19.27 -12.77
CA VAL A 267 11.34 17.85 -12.89
C VAL A 267 11.22 17.43 -14.34
N ARG A 268 12.30 16.90 -14.90
CA ARG A 268 12.27 16.24 -16.20
C ARG A 268 12.11 14.74 -15.99
N LEU A 269 11.03 14.18 -16.50
CA LEU A 269 10.68 12.77 -16.42
C LEU A 269 10.73 12.12 -17.81
N THR A 270 11.28 10.91 -17.87
CA THR A 270 11.25 10.06 -19.08
C THR A 270 10.81 8.67 -18.69
N TYR A 271 9.66 8.22 -19.18
CA TYR A 271 9.24 6.82 -19.02
C TYR A 271 10.03 5.93 -19.99
N LEU A 272 10.66 4.87 -19.47
CA LEU A 272 11.45 3.95 -20.27
C LEU A 272 10.68 2.69 -20.66
N GLY A 273 9.76 2.25 -19.80
CA GLY A 273 9.00 1.02 -19.98
C GLY A 273 8.56 0.44 -18.65
N SER A 274 7.80 -0.66 -18.72
CA SER A 274 7.33 -1.42 -17.57
C SER A 274 7.61 -2.90 -17.77
N GLN A 275 7.86 -3.62 -16.69
CA GLN A 275 8.08 -5.06 -16.70
C GLN A 275 7.65 -5.67 -15.38
N LEU A 276 7.37 -6.97 -15.39
CA LEU A 276 7.18 -7.70 -14.15
C LEU A 276 8.53 -7.85 -13.43
N VAL A 277 8.52 -7.71 -12.12
CA VAL A 277 9.70 -7.92 -11.27
C VAL A 277 9.39 -9.00 -10.24
N PRO A 278 10.40 -9.68 -9.67
CA PRO A 278 10.18 -10.72 -8.67
C PRO A 278 9.34 -10.21 -7.50
N ALA A 279 8.26 -10.92 -7.19
CA ALA A 279 7.40 -10.69 -6.04
C ALA A 279 7.74 -11.69 -4.91
N PRO A 280 7.52 -11.34 -3.63
CA PRO A 280 7.63 -12.29 -2.53
C PRO A 280 6.69 -13.48 -2.72
N GLU A 281 7.12 -14.69 -2.37
CA GLU A 281 6.28 -15.91 -2.47
C GLU A 281 4.99 -15.85 -1.64
N THR A 282 4.95 -14.95 -0.65
CA THR A 282 3.76 -14.70 0.19
C THR A 282 2.69 -13.89 -0.52
N LEU A 283 3.03 -13.19 -1.61
CA LEU A 283 2.11 -12.34 -2.35
C LEU A 283 1.32 -13.18 -3.37
N ARG A 284 0.10 -13.59 -3.01
CA ARG A 284 -0.77 -14.39 -3.88
C ARG A 284 -1.81 -13.53 -4.59
N GLY A 285 -2.00 -13.77 -5.89
CA GLY A 285 -3.01 -13.09 -6.71
C GLY A 285 -2.64 -11.66 -7.12
N TYR A 286 -1.40 -11.24 -6.84
CA TYR A 286 -0.84 -9.97 -7.26
C TYR A 286 0.55 -10.18 -7.86
N ALA A 287 0.88 -9.35 -8.85
CA ALA A 287 2.20 -9.24 -9.42
C ALA A 287 2.87 -7.93 -9.01
N TYR A 288 4.19 -7.94 -8.99
CA TYR A 288 4.96 -6.71 -8.92
C TYR A 288 5.26 -6.20 -10.34
N LEU A 289 4.73 -5.00 -10.65
CA LEU A 289 4.98 -4.28 -11.89
C LEU A 289 6.01 -3.18 -11.63
N GLY A 290 7.22 -3.33 -12.19
CA GLY A 290 8.25 -2.31 -12.16
C GLY A 290 8.12 -1.34 -13.33
N VAL A 291 7.99 -0.04 -13.02
CA VAL A 291 8.03 1.06 -13.98
C VAL A 291 9.42 1.69 -13.97
N ASN A 292 10.09 1.65 -15.11
CA ASN A 292 11.42 2.24 -15.28
C ASN A 292 11.29 3.68 -15.78
N ALA A 293 11.97 4.61 -15.11
CA ALA A 293 11.97 6.00 -15.49
C ALA A 293 13.33 6.68 -15.26
N VAL A 294 13.60 7.74 -16.02
CA VAL A 294 14.67 8.70 -15.72
C VAL A 294 14.04 9.94 -15.13
N VAL A 295 14.48 10.31 -13.93
CA VAL A 295 14.06 11.52 -13.22
C VAL A 295 15.25 12.46 -13.08
N GLU A 296 15.08 13.72 -13.45
CA GLU A 296 16.13 14.73 -13.36
C GLU A 296 15.54 16.01 -12.77
N TYR A 297 16.16 16.54 -11.72
CA TYR A 297 15.79 17.84 -11.17
C TYR A 297 16.47 18.96 -11.97
N VAL A 298 15.68 19.78 -12.65
CA VAL A 298 16.16 20.86 -13.55
C VAL A 298 15.85 22.26 -13.02
N GLY A 299 15.07 22.38 -11.95
CA GLY A 299 14.47 23.64 -11.48
C GLY A 299 15.32 24.52 -10.56
N GLY A 300 16.49 24.08 -10.09
CA GLY A 300 17.30 24.86 -9.15
C GLY A 300 18.66 24.25 -8.84
N ASP A 301 19.36 24.83 -7.85
CA ASP A 301 20.75 24.46 -7.50
C ASP A 301 20.86 23.71 -6.15
N LEU A 302 19.75 23.55 -5.41
CA LEU A 302 19.68 22.75 -4.18
C LEU A 302 19.00 21.41 -4.44
N PRO A 303 19.37 20.31 -3.75
CA PRO A 303 18.70 19.03 -3.91
C PRO A 303 17.17 19.11 -3.73
N LEU A 304 16.42 18.42 -4.59
CA LEU A 304 14.96 18.33 -4.52
C LEU A 304 14.55 17.09 -3.74
N LEU A 305 13.76 17.24 -2.69
CA LEU A 305 13.18 16.12 -1.96
C LEU A 305 12.11 15.41 -2.79
N THR A 306 12.24 14.10 -2.95
CA THR A 306 11.33 13.27 -3.76
C THR A 306 10.14 12.72 -2.99
N ALA A 307 10.15 12.86 -1.65
CA ALA A 307 9.08 12.46 -0.74
C ALA A 307 7.69 13.05 -1.10
N SER A 308 7.68 14.18 -1.81
CA SER A 308 6.46 14.87 -2.26
C SER A 308 5.90 14.33 -3.57
N PHE A 309 6.67 13.54 -4.33
CA PHE A 309 6.22 13.05 -5.62
C PHE A 309 5.04 12.10 -5.45
N MET A 310 4.04 12.24 -6.30
CA MET A 310 2.98 11.26 -6.42
C MET A 310 3.16 10.42 -7.66
N HIS A 311 2.96 9.13 -7.51
CA HIS A 311 2.87 8.24 -8.64
C HIS A 311 2.03 7.01 -8.30
N HIS A 312 1.20 6.59 -9.24
CA HIS A 312 0.31 5.44 -9.09
C HIS A 312 0.03 4.81 -10.45
N ILE A 313 -0.40 3.56 -10.41
CA ILE A 313 -1.06 2.91 -11.54
C ILE A 313 -2.57 3.09 -11.37
N GLU A 314 -3.26 3.51 -12.41
CA GLU A 314 -4.71 3.66 -12.43
C GLU A 314 -5.33 2.68 -13.44
N VAL A 315 -6.35 1.95 -13.00
CA VAL A 315 -7.17 1.05 -13.84
C VAL A 315 -8.62 1.18 -13.41
N ASP A 316 -9.51 1.52 -14.34
CA ASP A 316 -10.94 1.71 -14.07
C ASP A 316 -11.27 2.61 -12.86
N GLY A 317 -10.44 3.63 -12.62
CA GLY A 317 -10.58 4.56 -11.50
C GLY A 317 -10.05 4.03 -10.15
N LEU A 318 -9.51 2.81 -10.12
CA LEU A 318 -8.79 2.27 -8.97
C LEU A 318 -7.31 2.64 -9.06
N LEU A 319 -6.75 3.11 -7.95
CA LEU A 319 -5.35 3.50 -7.83
C LEU A 319 -4.55 2.42 -7.11
N TYR A 320 -3.50 1.93 -7.75
CA TYR A 320 -2.54 0.99 -7.21
C TYR A 320 -1.24 1.71 -6.90
N PRO A 321 -0.75 1.60 -5.66
CA PRO A 321 0.39 2.37 -5.25
C PRO A 321 1.72 1.63 -5.36
N MET A 322 2.79 2.40 -5.20
CA MET A 322 4.14 1.84 -5.10
C MET A 322 4.27 0.99 -3.83
N VAL A 323 4.94 -0.14 -3.97
CA VAL A 323 5.39 -1.02 -2.89
C VAL A 323 6.91 -1.04 -2.85
N SER A 324 7.47 -1.39 -1.70
CA SER A 324 8.89 -1.73 -1.60
C SER A 324 9.10 -3.12 -2.20
N ALA A 325 10.14 -3.27 -3.02
CA ALA A 325 10.56 -4.55 -3.56
C ALA A 325 11.93 -4.91 -2.99
N ASP A 326 11.99 -6.04 -2.29
CA ASP A 326 13.23 -6.56 -1.69
C ASP A 326 14.01 -7.49 -2.66
N GLY A 327 13.57 -7.55 -3.92
CA GLY A 327 14.12 -8.39 -4.97
C GLY A 327 15.02 -7.68 -5.97
N ALA A 328 15.50 -8.44 -6.96
CA ALA A 328 16.31 -7.90 -8.06
C ALA A 328 15.45 -7.01 -8.98
N VAL A 329 15.42 -5.71 -8.70
CA VAL A 329 14.87 -4.69 -9.58
C VAL A 329 15.94 -4.15 -10.54
N PRO A 330 15.61 -3.79 -11.79
CA PRO A 330 16.65 -3.43 -12.78
C PRO A 330 17.38 -2.12 -12.53
N HIS A 331 16.75 -1.20 -11.77
CA HIS A 331 17.35 0.06 -11.35
C HIS A 331 17.05 0.32 -9.87
N PRO A 332 17.90 1.10 -9.17
CA PRO A 332 17.66 1.45 -7.77
C PRO A 332 16.34 2.20 -7.56
N ALA A 333 15.80 2.12 -6.35
CA ALA A 333 14.65 2.91 -5.94
C ALA A 333 14.97 4.42 -6.02
N LEU A 334 13.92 5.23 -6.16
CA LEU A 334 14.06 6.68 -6.23
C LEU A 334 14.69 7.19 -4.91
N PRO A 335 15.80 7.94 -4.96
CA PRO A 335 16.47 8.43 -3.75
C PRO A 335 15.60 9.49 -3.08
N GLU A 336 15.76 9.68 -1.77
CA GLU A 336 15.02 10.68 -0.99
C GLU A 336 15.25 12.12 -1.45
N SER A 337 16.38 12.37 -2.13
CA SER A 337 16.69 13.65 -2.75
C SER A 337 17.35 13.46 -4.11
N LEU A 338 17.02 14.37 -5.05
CA LEU A 338 17.64 14.45 -6.36
C LEU A 338 18.61 15.62 -6.42
N PRO A 339 19.90 15.39 -6.73
CA PRO A 339 20.84 16.46 -6.99
C PRO A 339 20.45 17.24 -8.26
N PRO A 340 20.78 18.53 -8.32
CA PRO A 340 20.44 19.38 -9.47
C PRO A 340 21.16 18.92 -10.74
N ARG A 341 20.41 18.90 -11.85
CA ARG A 341 20.87 18.64 -13.22
C ARG A 341 21.57 17.30 -13.42
N GLN A 342 21.29 16.34 -12.54
CA GLN A 342 21.81 14.99 -12.66
C GLN A 342 20.63 14.03 -12.89
N PRO A 343 20.58 13.34 -14.04
CA PRO A 343 19.55 12.35 -14.28
C PRO A 343 19.79 11.12 -13.40
N PHE A 344 18.70 10.58 -12.84
CA PHE A 344 18.69 9.36 -12.05
C PHE A 344 17.73 8.36 -12.68
N THR A 345 18.22 7.16 -13.02
CA THR A 345 17.39 6.08 -13.53
C THR A 345 16.88 5.24 -12.36
N THR A 346 15.56 5.05 -12.28
CA THR A 346 14.90 4.32 -11.19
C THR A 346 13.88 3.31 -11.69
N THR A 347 13.63 2.28 -10.87
CA THR A 347 12.49 1.37 -11.01
C THR A 347 11.53 1.63 -9.85
N ILE A 348 10.29 2.01 -10.18
CA ILE A 348 9.20 2.19 -9.23
C ILE A 348 8.29 0.97 -9.30
N VAL A 349 8.14 0.23 -8.20
CA VAL A 349 7.41 -1.05 -8.20
C VAL A 349 6.00 -0.87 -7.64
N TYR A 350 5.00 -1.46 -8.30
CA TYR A 350 3.60 -1.47 -7.89
C TYR A 350 3.11 -2.90 -7.66
N ALA A 351 2.27 -3.11 -6.65
CA ALA A 351 1.53 -4.37 -6.51
C ALA A 351 0.19 -4.24 -7.23
N VAL A 352 0.00 -5.02 -8.31
CA VAL A 352 -1.23 -5.02 -9.11
C VAL A 352 -1.85 -6.43 -9.12
N PRO A 353 -3.18 -6.57 -9.01
CA PRO A 353 -3.81 -7.88 -9.11
C PRO A 353 -3.50 -8.57 -10.44
N ASP A 354 -3.36 -9.90 -10.44
CA ASP A 354 -2.99 -10.64 -11.66
C ASP A 354 -3.96 -10.40 -12.81
N HIS A 355 -5.27 -10.32 -12.52
CA HIS A 355 -6.30 -10.05 -13.53
C HIS A 355 -6.22 -8.63 -14.13
N VAL A 356 -5.62 -7.68 -13.42
CA VAL A 356 -5.44 -6.31 -13.90
C VAL A 356 -4.35 -6.24 -14.98
N LEU A 357 -3.40 -7.18 -14.97
CA LEU A 357 -2.36 -7.25 -16.00
C LEU A 357 -2.93 -7.48 -17.41
N ARG A 358 -4.17 -7.97 -17.56
CA ARG A 358 -4.85 -8.12 -18.87
C ARG A 358 -5.48 -6.83 -19.39
N GLN A 359 -5.40 -5.75 -18.63
CA GLN A 359 -6.06 -4.49 -18.94
C GLN A 359 -5.04 -3.42 -19.31
N GLU A 360 -5.51 -2.38 -20.00
CA GLU A 360 -4.72 -1.17 -20.20
C GLU A 360 -4.59 -0.43 -18.87
N MET A 361 -3.36 -0.13 -18.47
CA MET A 361 -3.07 0.57 -17.23
C MET A 361 -2.57 1.98 -17.51
N ARG A 362 -2.88 2.94 -16.64
CA ARG A 362 -2.36 4.31 -16.73
C ARG A 362 -1.36 4.55 -15.61
N TRP A 363 -0.10 4.79 -15.96
CA TRP A 363 0.86 5.29 -14.99
C TRP A 363 0.79 6.81 -14.94
N GLN A 364 0.52 7.36 -13.76
CA GLN A 364 0.53 8.80 -13.51
C GLN A 364 1.69 9.18 -12.60
N PHE A 365 2.29 10.34 -12.87
CA PHE A 365 3.34 10.92 -12.04
C PHE A 365 3.15 12.44 -11.91
N ALA A 366 3.33 12.96 -10.71
CA ALA A 366 3.33 14.40 -10.40
C ALA A 366 4.49 14.72 -9.44
N ALA A 367 5.17 15.84 -9.67
CA ALA A 367 6.21 16.32 -8.75
C ALA A 367 5.60 17.05 -7.53
N ASP A 368 4.44 17.69 -7.71
CA ASP A 368 3.65 18.29 -6.63
C ASP A 368 2.26 17.61 -6.56
N PRO A 369 1.87 17.05 -5.39
CA PRO A 369 0.64 16.29 -5.21
C PRO A 369 -0.63 17.14 -5.30
N SER A 370 -0.54 18.45 -5.06
CA SER A 370 -1.70 19.28 -4.76
C SER A 370 -2.27 19.99 -5.98
N GLU A 371 -1.40 20.63 -6.77
CA GLU A 371 -1.78 21.39 -7.98
C GLU A 371 -0.77 21.25 -9.14
N GLY A 372 0.21 20.35 -9.04
CA GLY A 372 1.28 20.21 -10.04
C GLY A 372 0.85 19.67 -11.40
N GLU A 373 1.67 19.92 -12.42
CA GLU A 373 1.56 19.28 -13.73
C GLU A 373 1.75 17.76 -13.59
N LYS A 374 0.94 16.99 -14.33
CA LYS A 374 0.99 15.54 -14.30
C LYS A 374 1.51 15.00 -15.63
N MET A 375 2.33 13.96 -15.56
CA MET A 375 2.63 13.10 -16.71
C MET A 375 1.78 11.84 -16.61
N GLN A 376 1.20 11.42 -17.74
CA GLN A 376 0.49 10.15 -17.86
C GLN A 376 1.06 9.32 -19.01
N VAL A 377 1.26 8.03 -18.76
CA VAL A 377 1.67 7.05 -19.77
C VAL A 377 0.71 5.87 -19.77
N ILE A 378 0.41 5.36 -20.97
CA ILE A 378 -0.34 4.12 -21.14
C ILE A 378 0.63 2.94 -21.08
N ILE A 379 0.33 1.99 -20.19
CA ILE A 379 1.01 0.70 -20.10
C ILE A 379 0.09 -0.34 -20.77
N PRO A 380 0.56 -1.02 -21.83
CA PRO A 380 -0.25 -2.01 -22.53
C PRO A 380 -0.51 -3.24 -21.63
N PRO A 381 -1.58 -4.00 -21.92
CA PRO A 381 -1.81 -5.30 -21.30
C PRO A 381 -0.59 -6.21 -21.40
N PHE A 382 -0.34 -6.97 -20.35
CA PHE A 382 0.65 -8.04 -20.36
C PHE A 382 0.18 -9.18 -21.27
N GLU A 383 1.06 -9.59 -22.20
CA GLU A 383 0.75 -10.63 -23.19
C GLU A 383 1.16 -12.05 -22.74
N GLY A 384 1.98 -12.19 -21.68
CA GLY A 384 2.44 -13.49 -21.21
C GLY A 384 1.38 -14.30 -20.47
N GLU A 385 1.70 -15.52 -20.06
CA GLU A 385 0.77 -16.36 -19.31
C GLU A 385 0.62 -15.89 -17.86
N LEU A 386 -0.60 -15.97 -17.32
CA LEU A 386 -0.88 -15.62 -15.92
C LEU A 386 -1.09 -16.85 -15.04
N SER A 387 -1.60 -17.92 -15.63
CA SER A 387 -1.90 -19.18 -14.93
C SER A 387 -0.91 -20.26 -15.36
N PRO A 388 -0.47 -21.14 -14.44
CA PRO A 388 0.37 -22.28 -14.79
C PRO A 388 -0.26 -23.14 -15.89
N GLN A 389 0.58 -23.67 -16.77
CA GLN A 389 0.15 -24.60 -17.81
C GLN A 389 0.55 -26.03 -17.45
N LEU A 390 -0.30 -26.98 -17.84
CA LEU A 390 -0.10 -28.41 -17.62
C LEU A 390 -0.30 -29.12 -18.95
N ALA A 391 0.69 -29.91 -19.35
CA ALA A 391 0.63 -30.78 -20.51
C ALA A 391 0.96 -32.21 -20.12
N VAL A 392 0.20 -33.17 -20.65
CA VAL A 392 0.51 -34.60 -20.48
C VAL A 392 1.41 -35.04 -21.62
N LYS A 393 2.65 -35.43 -21.30
CA LYS A 393 3.64 -35.92 -22.28
C LYS A 393 3.47 -37.39 -22.59
N ASN A 394 3.25 -38.19 -21.55
CA ASN A 394 3.14 -39.63 -21.68
C ASN A 394 2.19 -40.20 -20.62
N ILE A 395 1.52 -41.30 -20.98
CA ILE A 395 0.66 -42.08 -20.09
C ILE A 395 1.00 -43.55 -20.32
N GLU A 396 1.40 -44.25 -19.27
CA GLU A 396 1.77 -45.67 -19.33
C GLU A 396 1.19 -46.43 -18.13
N LEU A 397 0.75 -47.67 -18.34
CA LEU A 397 0.34 -48.58 -17.28
C LEU A 397 1.42 -49.66 -17.14
N ASP A 398 2.21 -49.60 -16.07
CA ASP A 398 3.25 -50.59 -15.78
C ASP A 398 2.95 -51.32 -14.47
N ASN A 399 2.83 -52.64 -14.53
CA ASN A 399 2.58 -53.51 -13.37
C ASN A 399 1.40 -53.06 -12.47
N GLY A 400 0.35 -52.48 -13.07
CA GLY A 400 -0.83 -51.98 -12.35
C GLY A 400 -0.66 -50.59 -11.72
N VAL A 401 0.47 -49.93 -11.96
CA VAL A 401 0.70 -48.52 -11.62
C VAL A 401 0.55 -47.67 -12.87
N LEU A 402 -0.30 -46.65 -12.80
CA LEU A 402 -0.47 -45.68 -13.87
C LEU A 402 0.58 -44.58 -13.71
N VAL A 403 1.42 -44.40 -14.73
CA VAL A 403 2.49 -43.43 -14.79
C VAL A 403 2.06 -42.31 -15.73
N LEU A 404 1.94 -41.09 -15.21
CA LEU A 404 1.78 -39.89 -16.04
C LEU A 404 3.07 -39.08 -16.00
N VAL A 405 3.58 -38.76 -17.19
CA VAL A 405 4.65 -37.78 -17.36
C VAL A 405 4.00 -36.44 -17.70
N LEU A 406 4.16 -35.48 -16.80
CA LEU A 406 3.55 -34.16 -16.85
C LEU A 406 4.64 -33.12 -17.14
N GLU A 407 4.42 -32.27 -18.12
CA GLU A 407 5.19 -31.04 -18.30
C GLU A 407 4.38 -29.90 -17.70
N ILE A 408 4.96 -29.19 -16.73
CA ILE A 408 4.30 -28.10 -16.02
C ILE A 408 5.12 -26.83 -16.23
N THR A 409 4.46 -25.79 -16.71
CA THR A 409 5.04 -24.45 -16.86
C THR A 409 4.49 -23.55 -15.76
N ALA A 410 5.37 -23.04 -14.90
CA ALA A 410 5.00 -21.96 -14.00
C ALA A 410 4.88 -20.67 -14.81
N ALA A 411 3.75 -19.98 -14.66
CA ALA A 411 3.50 -18.75 -15.38
C ALA A 411 4.09 -17.55 -14.63
N LEU A 412 3.25 -16.81 -13.91
CA LEU A 412 3.63 -15.56 -13.26
C LEU A 412 4.38 -15.75 -11.93
N HIS A 413 4.06 -16.81 -11.20
CA HIS A 413 4.54 -17.05 -9.83
C HIS A 413 5.33 -18.34 -9.73
N ASN A 414 6.24 -18.41 -8.75
CA ASN A 414 6.85 -19.68 -8.36
C ASN A 414 5.74 -20.66 -8.00
N LEU A 415 5.80 -21.84 -8.60
CA LEU A 415 4.82 -22.89 -8.36
C LEU A 415 5.40 -23.91 -7.38
N ALA A 416 4.66 -24.19 -6.32
CA ALA A 416 4.94 -25.29 -5.39
C ALA A 416 3.71 -26.18 -5.31
N LEU A 417 3.83 -27.43 -5.77
CA LEU A 417 2.76 -28.43 -5.75
C LEU A 417 3.01 -29.46 -4.65
N HIS A 418 2.01 -29.65 -3.81
CA HIS A 418 1.97 -30.63 -2.74
C HIS A 418 0.99 -31.77 -3.07
N PRO A 419 1.07 -32.91 -2.37
CA PRO A 419 0.12 -34.01 -2.58
C PRO A 419 -1.34 -33.59 -2.40
N THR A 420 -1.60 -32.60 -1.53
CA THR A 420 -2.93 -32.06 -1.25
C THR A 420 -3.51 -31.25 -2.41
N ASP A 421 -2.68 -30.79 -3.35
CA ASP A 421 -3.10 -30.03 -4.52
C ASP A 421 -3.57 -30.94 -5.66
N ILE A 422 -3.50 -32.26 -5.46
CA ILE A 422 -3.87 -33.28 -6.44
C ILE A 422 -5.09 -34.04 -5.92
N THR A 423 -6.16 -34.03 -6.70
CA THR A 423 -7.33 -34.88 -6.44
C THR A 423 -7.32 -36.04 -7.42
N VAL A 424 -7.57 -37.26 -6.93
CA VAL A 424 -7.65 -38.46 -7.76
C VAL A 424 -9.01 -39.12 -7.52
N GLN A 425 -9.72 -39.43 -8.59
CA GLN A 425 -10.95 -40.24 -8.58
C GLN A 425 -10.70 -41.54 -9.39
N GLY A 426 -11.28 -42.66 -8.96
CA GLY A 426 -11.02 -43.97 -9.58
C GLY A 426 -9.69 -44.61 -9.19
N GLY A 427 -9.13 -44.19 -8.04
CA GLY A 427 -7.83 -44.66 -7.55
C GLY A 427 -7.26 -43.73 -6.49
N GLY A 428 -5.94 -43.76 -6.33
CA GLY A 428 -5.20 -42.83 -5.45
C GLY A 428 -3.78 -42.59 -5.93
N LEU A 429 -3.08 -41.66 -5.27
CA LEU A 429 -1.65 -41.49 -5.45
C LEU A 429 -0.92 -42.76 -5.00
N SER A 430 0.05 -43.21 -5.79
CA SER A 430 0.94 -44.29 -5.37
C SER A 430 1.68 -43.87 -4.09
N PRO A 431 1.76 -44.73 -3.07
CA PRO A 431 2.50 -44.44 -1.84
C PRO A 431 4.02 -44.40 -2.03
N ILE A 432 4.52 -44.82 -3.20
CA ILE A 432 5.94 -44.90 -3.52
C ILE A 432 6.21 -44.17 -4.84
N GLY A 433 7.30 -43.40 -4.88
CA GLY A 433 7.90 -42.82 -6.09
C GLY A 433 7.42 -41.42 -6.49
N ASN A 434 6.41 -40.87 -5.79
CA ASN A 434 6.04 -39.46 -5.93
C ASN A 434 6.89 -38.58 -4.99
N TYR A 435 7.79 -37.78 -5.56
CA TYR A 435 8.69 -36.91 -4.79
C TYR A 435 8.16 -35.48 -4.71
N PHE A 436 7.34 -35.20 -3.71
CA PHE A 436 6.81 -33.85 -3.42
C PHE A 436 7.65 -33.11 -2.36
N PRO A 437 7.60 -31.77 -2.31
CA PRO A 437 6.88 -30.87 -3.23
C PRO A 437 7.61 -30.69 -4.58
N TRP A 438 6.84 -30.53 -5.65
CA TRP A 438 7.38 -30.10 -6.93
C TRP A 438 7.51 -28.59 -6.93
N ARG A 439 8.66 -28.07 -7.35
CA ARG A 439 8.95 -26.64 -7.34
C ARG A 439 9.41 -26.20 -8.72
N ILE A 440 8.76 -25.19 -9.26
CA ILE A 440 9.06 -24.63 -10.58
C ILE A 440 9.16 -23.12 -10.40
N PRO A 441 10.33 -22.51 -10.64
CA PRO A 441 10.46 -21.06 -10.63
C PRO A 441 9.54 -20.38 -11.65
N ALA A 442 9.10 -19.16 -11.37
CA ALA A 442 8.24 -18.40 -12.27
C ALA A 442 8.84 -18.30 -13.70
N GLY A 443 8.03 -18.57 -14.71
CA GLY A 443 8.43 -18.57 -16.12
C GLY A 443 9.21 -19.82 -16.58
N GLU A 444 9.52 -20.75 -15.69
CA GLU A 444 10.21 -22.00 -16.03
C GLU A 444 9.23 -23.14 -16.31
N THR A 445 9.75 -24.17 -17.00
CA THR A 445 9.03 -25.40 -17.31
C THR A 445 9.84 -26.58 -16.83
N ASP A 446 9.20 -27.53 -16.17
CA ASP A 446 9.85 -28.75 -15.69
C ASP A 446 8.93 -29.97 -15.87
N GLU A 447 9.54 -31.15 -15.88
CA GLU A 447 8.88 -32.44 -16.09
C GLU A 447 8.77 -33.22 -14.79
N PHE A 448 7.57 -33.73 -14.51
CA PHE A 448 7.26 -34.49 -13.30
C PHE A 448 6.59 -35.81 -13.63
N ILE A 449 6.95 -36.83 -12.85
CA ILE A 449 6.33 -38.15 -12.94
C ILE A 449 5.32 -38.28 -11.80
N LEU A 450 4.05 -38.46 -12.17
CA LEU A 450 2.96 -38.77 -11.27
C LEU A 450 2.62 -40.25 -11.34
N LEU A 451 2.75 -40.94 -10.21
CA LEU A 451 2.43 -42.36 -10.08
C LEU A 451 1.09 -42.53 -9.36
N LEU A 452 0.19 -43.29 -9.95
CA LEU A 452 -1.16 -43.54 -9.45
C LEU A 452 -1.42 -45.04 -9.31
N SER A 453 -2.27 -45.40 -8.36
CA SER A 453 -2.79 -46.76 -8.16
C SER A 453 -4.29 -46.75 -8.48
N PRO A 454 -4.70 -47.20 -9.68
CA PRO A 454 -6.11 -47.29 -10.05
C PRO A 454 -6.88 -48.28 -9.17
N ASP A 455 -8.17 -48.05 -8.95
CA ASP A 455 -9.05 -48.93 -8.16
C ASP A 455 -9.63 -50.12 -8.95
N GLY A 456 -9.34 -50.18 -10.26
CA GLY A 456 -9.81 -51.23 -11.18
C GLY A 456 -11.11 -50.91 -11.91
N ASN A 457 -11.74 -49.75 -11.68
CA ASN A 457 -13.00 -49.35 -12.34
C ASN A 457 -12.84 -48.86 -13.79
N GLY A 458 -11.64 -48.98 -14.38
CA GLY A 458 -11.37 -48.69 -15.79
C GLY A 458 -11.22 -47.20 -16.15
N GLN A 459 -11.36 -46.29 -15.18
CA GLN A 459 -11.24 -44.85 -15.39
C GLN A 459 -10.57 -44.21 -14.18
N VAL A 460 -9.60 -43.33 -14.43
CA VAL A 460 -8.95 -42.50 -13.41
C VAL A 460 -9.06 -41.04 -13.83
N VAL A 461 -9.52 -40.17 -12.94
CA VAL A 461 -9.54 -38.72 -13.16
C VAL A 461 -8.60 -38.07 -12.17
N VAL A 462 -7.61 -37.34 -12.68
CA VAL A 462 -6.67 -36.55 -11.90
C VAL A 462 -7.02 -35.09 -12.07
N THR A 463 -7.19 -34.35 -10.98
CA THR A 463 -7.30 -32.89 -11.01
C THR A 463 -6.05 -32.28 -10.40
N LEU A 464 -5.36 -31.47 -11.19
CA LEU A 464 -4.16 -30.73 -10.81
C LEU A 464 -4.21 -29.35 -11.47
N LEU A 465 -3.88 -28.28 -10.73
CA LEU A 465 -3.91 -26.91 -11.26
C LEU A 465 -5.27 -26.53 -11.89
N GLU A 466 -6.36 -27.00 -11.29
CA GLU A 466 -7.75 -26.85 -11.78
C GLU A 466 -8.02 -27.51 -13.15
N GLN A 467 -7.07 -28.31 -13.66
CA GLN A 467 -7.19 -29.06 -14.91
C GLN A 467 -7.45 -30.54 -14.61
N GLY A 468 -8.50 -31.09 -15.24
CA GLY A 468 -8.86 -32.49 -15.16
C GLY A 468 -8.20 -33.31 -16.28
N ILE A 469 -7.43 -34.32 -15.92
CA ILE A 469 -6.87 -35.33 -16.81
C ILE A 469 -7.68 -36.61 -16.62
N GLU A 470 -8.42 -36.99 -17.65
CA GLU A 470 -9.17 -38.25 -17.68
C GLU A 470 -8.36 -39.32 -18.39
N VAL A 471 -8.12 -40.44 -17.71
CA VAL A 471 -7.44 -41.60 -18.26
C VAL A 471 -8.39 -42.80 -18.24
N THR A 472 -8.78 -43.25 -19.43
CA THR A 472 -9.59 -44.45 -19.61
C THR A 472 -8.67 -45.63 -19.92
N MET A 473 -8.67 -46.64 -19.03
CA MET A 473 -7.90 -47.85 -19.22
C MET A 473 -8.66 -48.78 -20.17
N GLY A 474 -8.28 -48.78 -21.45
CA GLY A 474 -8.73 -49.77 -22.43
C GLY A 474 -8.12 -51.15 -22.17
N GLN A 475 -8.83 -52.21 -22.57
CA GLN A 475 -8.32 -53.60 -22.52
C GLN A 475 -7.08 -53.81 -23.38
#